data_AF-A0A4P9ZSP2-F1
#
_entry.id   AF-A0A4P9ZSP2-F1
#
_cell.length_a   1.000
_cell.length_b   1.000
_cell.length_c   1.000
_cell.angle_alpha   90.00
_cell.angle_beta   90.00
_cell.angle_gamma   90.00
#
_symmetry.space_group_name_H-M   'P 1'
#
loop_
_entity.id
_entity.type
_entity.pdbx_description
1 polymer ?
#
loop_
_entity_poly.entity_id
_entity_poly.type
_entity_poly.pdbx_seq_one_letter_code
_entity_poly.pdbx_strand_id
1 'polypeptide(L)'
;FIRVHHLGICSGLYPEPLLNEWDRWQGDHPVECQNIRPDYLPPEQLYAVFVLAHGGTSLEHYRFQSLAELQSLLQQLAYILALAEKELQFEHRDMHWGNILLAPSERTTLAYALTDAGAKSDPPVVHNVPTAGLEVHIIDYTFSRLNVPGQREQLFHVDITDPDMFTGQGDRQFDVYRQMAADSGGKWSDFCPKSNI
;
A
#
# COMPACT_ATOMS: atom_id res chain seq x y z
N PHE A 1 -4.86 2.53 5.26
CA PHE A 1 -4.53 3.02 3.90
C PHE A 1 -4.15 4.49 3.97
N ILE A 2 -3.17 4.92 3.17
CA ILE A 2 -2.79 6.34 3.13
C ILE A 2 -3.91 7.19 2.52
N ARG A 3 -4.12 8.37 3.09
CA ARG A 3 -5.13 9.31 2.59
C ARG A 3 -4.62 10.03 1.35
N VAL A 4 -5.44 10.05 0.31
CA VAL A 4 -5.25 10.93 -0.85
C VAL A 4 -5.93 12.26 -0.57
N HIS A 5 -5.20 13.37 -0.67
CA HIS A 5 -5.74 14.73 -0.58
C HIS A 5 -6.18 15.25 -1.94
N HIS A 6 -5.32 15.09 -2.95
CA HIS A 6 -5.58 15.53 -4.31
C HIS A 6 -5.02 14.55 -5.34
N LEU A 7 -5.66 14.51 -6.50
CA LEU A 7 -5.19 13.81 -7.69
C LEU A 7 -5.37 14.76 -8.88
N GLY A 8 -4.34 14.86 -9.73
CA GLY A 8 -4.40 15.67 -10.94
C GLY A 8 -3.55 15.09 -12.06
N ILE A 9 -3.94 15.39 -13.30
CA ILE A 9 -3.09 15.20 -14.47
C ILE A 9 -2.48 16.56 -14.82
N CYS A 10 -1.16 16.61 -14.85
CA CYS A 10 -0.38 17.79 -15.21
C CYS A 10 0.30 17.56 -16.56
N SER A 11 0.63 18.65 -17.27
CA SER A 11 1.41 18.62 -18.52
C SER A 11 2.56 19.61 -18.41
N GLY A 12 3.74 19.25 -18.90
CA GLY A 12 4.88 20.17 -18.95
C GLY A 12 6.24 19.51 -18.84
N LEU A 13 7.27 20.34 -18.75
CA LEU A 13 8.60 19.91 -18.31
C LEU A 13 8.60 19.61 -16.81
N TYR A 14 9.57 18.81 -16.36
CA TYR A 14 9.76 18.56 -14.93
C TYR A 14 10.14 19.88 -14.21
N PRO A 15 9.45 20.28 -13.14
CA PRO A 15 9.70 21.55 -12.48
C PRO A 15 11.13 21.67 -11.94
N GLU A 16 11.79 22.80 -12.21
CA GLU A 16 13.16 23.09 -11.75
C GLU A 16 13.35 22.89 -10.23
N PRO A 17 12.43 23.32 -9.34
CA PRO A 17 12.57 23.04 -7.92
C PRO A 17 12.61 21.55 -7.57
N LEU A 18 11.88 20.70 -8.30
CA LEU A 18 11.89 19.25 -8.06
C LEU A 18 13.15 18.60 -8.64
N LEU A 19 13.70 19.13 -9.75
CA LEU A 19 15.00 18.71 -10.27
C LEU A 19 16.12 19.00 -9.27
N ASN A 20 16.10 20.18 -8.64
CA ASN A 20 17.08 20.55 -7.62
C ASN A 20 17.03 19.61 -6.40
N GLU A 21 15.82 19.22 -5.95
CA GLU A 21 15.67 18.25 -4.87
C GLU A 21 16.11 16.84 -5.28
N TRP A 22 15.89 16.46 -6.53
CA TRP A 22 16.40 15.20 -7.08
C TRP A 22 17.94 15.18 -7.07
N ASP A 23 18.59 16.26 -7.54
CA ASP A 23 20.05 16.38 -7.58
C ASP A 23 20.65 16.33 -6.16
N ARG A 24 19.99 17.00 -5.20
CA ARG A 24 20.38 16.95 -3.78
C ARG A 24 20.29 15.51 -3.24
N TRP A 25 19.17 14.83 -3.48
CA TRP A 25 18.99 13.44 -3.05
C TRP A 25 20.02 12.49 -3.65
N GLN A 26 20.29 12.60 -4.96
CA GLN A 26 21.29 11.80 -5.66
C GLN A 26 22.70 12.00 -5.09
N GLY A 27 23.04 13.23 -4.69
CA GLY A 27 24.31 13.54 -4.03
C GLY A 27 24.44 12.92 -2.64
N ASP A 28 23.36 12.96 -1.85
CA ASP A 28 23.31 12.43 -0.49
C ASP A 28 23.20 10.89 -0.46
N HIS A 29 22.51 10.28 -1.43
CA HIS A 29 22.16 8.85 -1.46
C HIS A 29 22.47 8.19 -2.82
N PRO A 30 23.74 8.17 -3.27
CA PRO A 30 24.08 7.77 -4.64
C PRO A 30 23.82 6.30 -4.98
N VAL A 31 23.73 5.42 -3.97
CA VAL A 31 23.45 3.99 -4.16
C VAL A 31 21.94 3.71 -4.21
N GLU A 32 21.14 4.49 -3.49
CA GLU A 32 19.69 4.32 -3.40
C GLU A 32 18.96 5.04 -4.54
N CYS A 33 19.52 6.15 -5.03
CA CYS A 33 18.98 6.87 -6.18
C CYS A 33 19.32 6.12 -7.48
N GLN A 34 18.49 5.14 -7.82
CA GLN A 34 18.64 4.29 -9.02
C GLN A 34 17.92 4.86 -10.26
N ASN A 35 17.07 5.86 -10.07
CA ASN A 35 16.30 6.47 -11.15
C ASN A 35 17.16 7.39 -12.01
N ILE A 36 16.77 7.58 -13.26
CA ILE A 36 17.39 8.57 -14.15
C ILE A 36 16.82 9.96 -13.81
N ARG A 37 17.67 10.99 -13.78
CA ARG A 37 17.25 12.39 -13.62
C ARG A 37 16.12 12.72 -14.62
N PRO A 38 14.96 13.22 -14.20
CA PRO A 38 13.78 13.34 -15.06
C PRO A 38 13.77 14.63 -15.91
N ASP A 39 14.90 15.03 -16.48
CA ASP A 39 15.06 16.25 -17.28
C ASP A 39 15.03 16.04 -18.81
N TYR A 40 14.85 14.79 -19.23
CA TYR A 40 14.84 14.39 -20.64
C TYR A 40 13.44 14.38 -21.28
N LEU A 41 12.39 14.61 -20.49
CA LEU A 41 10.99 14.50 -20.94
C LEU A 41 10.54 15.75 -21.73
N PRO A 42 9.72 15.59 -22.78
CA PRO A 42 9.29 16.71 -23.63
C PRO A 42 8.25 17.60 -22.94
N PRO A 43 8.04 18.86 -23.39
CA PRO A 43 7.04 19.77 -22.81
C PRO A 43 5.59 19.25 -22.85
N GLU A 44 5.28 18.33 -23.75
CA GLU A 44 3.96 17.70 -23.89
C GLU A 44 3.75 16.52 -22.93
N GLN A 45 4.76 16.16 -22.13
CA GLN A 45 4.68 15.04 -21.20
C GLN A 45 3.53 15.23 -20.21
N LEU A 46 2.73 14.17 -20.02
CA LEU A 46 1.69 14.10 -19.01
C LEU A 46 2.18 13.37 -17.76
N TYR A 47 1.80 13.87 -16.59
CA TYR A 47 2.08 13.24 -15.30
C TYR A 47 0.79 13.06 -14.51
N ALA A 48 0.63 11.92 -13.86
CA ALA A 48 -0.35 11.77 -12.79
C ALA A 48 0.32 12.15 -11.46
N VAL A 49 -0.23 13.17 -10.78
CA VAL A 49 0.30 13.68 -9.52
C VAL A 49 -0.69 13.39 -8.40
N PHE A 50 -0.23 12.62 -7.42
CA PHE A 50 -0.96 12.29 -6.21
C PHE A 50 -0.40 13.11 -5.05
N VAL A 51 -1.27 13.87 -4.37
CA VAL A 51 -0.92 14.54 -3.12
C VAL A 51 -1.46 13.68 -1.98
N LEU A 52 -0.55 13.03 -1.25
CA LEU A 52 -0.88 12.08 -0.19
C LEU A 52 -0.61 12.69 1.19
N ALA A 53 -1.27 12.16 2.22
CA ALA A 53 -0.86 12.41 3.59
C ALA A 53 0.58 11.90 3.81
N HIS A 54 1.31 12.53 4.72
CA HIS A 54 2.65 12.06 5.10
C HIS A 54 2.52 10.83 6.01
N GLY A 55 2.75 9.63 5.47
CA GLY A 55 2.58 8.36 6.19
C GLY A 55 3.69 7.99 7.16
N GLY A 56 4.76 8.78 7.24
CA GLY A 56 5.88 8.53 8.16
C GLY A 56 7.00 7.71 7.50
N THR A 57 7.59 6.80 8.24
CA THR A 57 8.76 6.01 7.81
C THR A 57 8.32 4.62 7.37
N SER A 58 8.91 4.08 6.29
CA SER A 58 8.65 2.69 5.88
C SER A 58 9.11 1.69 6.93
N LEU A 59 8.45 0.55 7.01
CA LEU A 59 8.77 -0.52 7.96
C LEU A 59 10.19 -1.07 7.75
N GLU A 60 10.70 -1.03 6.51
CA GLU A 60 12.10 -1.37 6.18
C GLU A 60 13.12 -0.54 6.98
N HIS A 61 12.86 0.76 7.15
CA HIS A 61 13.75 1.68 7.85
C HIS A 61 13.34 1.94 9.30
N TYR A 62 12.15 1.52 9.70
CA TYR A 62 11.65 1.75 11.06
C TYR A 62 12.41 0.91 12.10
N ARG A 63 12.51 1.45 13.32
CA ARG A 63 13.16 0.80 14.45
C ARG A 63 12.24 0.80 15.67
N PHE A 64 11.53 -0.32 15.82
CA PHE A 64 11.27 -1.04 17.08
C PHE A 64 11.75 -0.40 18.39
N GLN A 65 10.98 0.43 19.08
CA GLN A 65 11.30 0.85 20.46
C GLN A 65 10.71 -0.07 21.52
N SER A 66 9.63 -0.80 21.20
CA SER A 66 9.02 -1.75 22.13
C SER A 66 8.27 -2.89 21.44
N LEU A 67 8.02 -3.97 22.18
CA LEU A 67 7.14 -5.05 21.73
C LEU A 67 5.69 -4.56 21.52
N ALA A 68 5.26 -3.55 22.27
CA ALA A 68 3.92 -2.98 22.14
C ALA A 68 3.72 -2.31 20.77
N GLU A 69 4.75 -1.66 20.22
CA GLU A 69 4.70 -1.08 18.87
C GLU A 69 4.57 -2.18 17.80
N LEU A 70 5.31 -3.27 17.93
CA LEU A 70 5.20 -4.41 17.02
C LEU A 70 3.81 -5.07 17.09
N GLN A 71 3.29 -5.26 18.29
CA GLN A 71 1.93 -5.79 18.50
C GLN A 71 0.87 -4.87 17.90
N SER A 72 1.02 -3.56 18.10
CA SER A 72 0.15 -2.53 17.52
C SER A 72 0.18 -2.59 16.00
N LEU A 73 1.36 -2.64 15.38
CA LEU A 73 1.51 -2.78 13.92
C LEU A 73 0.73 -3.99 13.38
N LEU A 74 0.97 -5.17 13.95
CA LEU A 74 0.36 -6.41 13.47
C LEU A 74 -1.16 -6.40 13.62
N GLN A 75 -1.68 -5.87 14.74
CA GLN A 75 -3.12 -5.74 14.96
C GLN A 75 -3.74 -4.74 13.99
N GLN A 76 -3.15 -3.55 13.84
CA GLN A 76 -3.66 -2.54 12.92
C GLN A 76 -3.68 -3.06 11.48
N LEU A 77 -2.60 -3.69 10.99
CA LEU A 77 -2.58 -4.29 9.66
C LEU A 77 -3.68 -5.33 9.46
N ALA A 78 -3.83 -6.25 10.41
CA ALA A 78 -4.85 -7.29 10.33
C ALA A 78 -6.27 -6.71 10.25
N TYR A 79 -6.60 -5.71 11.08
CA TYR A 79 -7.92 -5.06 11.02
C TYR A 79 -8.12 -4.21 9.75
N ILE A 80 -7.09 -3.49 9.29
CA ILE A 80 -7.14 -2.70 8.05
C ILE A 80 -7.45 -3.61 6.86
N LEU A 81 -6.75 -4.74 6.75
CA LEU A 81 -6.94 -5.70 5.66
C LEU A 81 -8.29 -6.42 5.78
N ALA A 82 -8.68 -6.88 6.98
CA ALA A 82 -9.97 -7.54 7.18
C ALA A 82 -11.16 -6.64 6.81
N LEU A 83 -11.07 -5.34 7.13
CA LEU A 83 -12.08 -4.36 6.71
C LEU A 83 -12.09 -4.18 5.20
N ALA A 84 -10.91 -4.07 4.56
CA ALA A 84 -10.82 -3.88 3.12
C ALA A 84 -11.31 -5.12 2.34
N GLU A 85 -10.94 -6.32 2.77
CA GLU A 85 -11.44 -7.59 2.23
C GLU A 85 -12.95 -7.67 2.29
N LYS A 86 -13.52 -7.26 3.42
CA LYS A 86 -14.95 -7.36 3.62
C LYS A 86 -15.75 -6.32 2.84
N GLU A 87 -15.33 -5.06 2.89
CA GLU A 87 -16.06 -3.96 2.27
C GLU A 87 -15.84 -3.90 0.76
N LEU A 88 -14.66 -4.31 0.29
CA LEU A 88 -14.22 -4.13 -1.09
C LEU A 88 -13.66 -5.39 -1.74
N GLN A 89 -13.68 -6.56 -1.07
CA GLN A 89 -12.96 -7.74 -1.56
C GLN A 89 -11.51 -7.38 -1.96
N PHE A 90 -10.87 -6.56 -1.14
CA PHE A 90 -9.57 -5.98 -1.43
C PHE A 90 -8.45 -7.01 -1.32
N GLU A 91 -7.51 -6.96 -2.25
CA GLU A 91 -6.21 -7.62 -2.18
C GLU A 91 -5.12 -6.60 -2.51
N HIS A 92 -4.07 -6.50 -1.69
CA HIS A 92 -2.97 -5.57 -1.95
C HIS A 92 -2.05 -6.05 -3.06
N ARG A 93 -1.70 -7.36 -3.00
CA ARG A 93 -0.83 -8.11 -3.92
C ARG A 93 0.63 -7.68 -4.06
N ASP A 94 1.02 -6.59 -3.43
CA ASP A 94 2.44 -6.23 -3.28
C ASP A 94 2.72 -5.50 -1.95
N MET A 95 2.27 -6.09 -0.84
CA MET A 95 2.44 -5.48 0.49
C MET A 95 3.78 -5.85 1.12
N HIS A 96 4.89 -5.58 0.43
CA HIS A 96 6.20 -5.68 1.05
C HIS A 96 6.39 -4.61 2.14
N TRP A 97 7.36 -4.80 3.03
CA TRP A 97 7.63 -3.88 4.15
C TRP A 97 8.00 -2.44 3.73
N GLY A 98 8.31 -2.18 2.46
CA GLY A 98 8.47 -0.81 1.94
C GLY A 98 7.12 -0.08 1.82
N ASN A 99 6.04 -0.83 1.59
CA ASN A 99 4.68 -0.35 1.38
C ASN A 99 3.85 -0.24 2.68
N ILE A 100 4.50 -0.43 3.83
CA ILE A 100 3.90 -0.25 5.15
C ILE A 100 4.64 0.92 5.81
N LEU A 101 3.93 2.02 6.04
CA LEU A 101 4.45 3.22 6.68
C LEU A 101 3.97 3.33 8.13
N LEU A 102 4.82 3.90 8.97
CA LEU A 102 4.60 4.13 10.40
C LEU A 102 4.77 5.62 10.71
N ALA A 103 3.69 6.24 11.20
CA ALA A 103 3.69 7.62 11.66
C ALA A 103 3.45 7.70 13.18
N PRO A 104 4.01 8.70 13.87
CA PRO A 104 3.64 9.01 15.26
C PRO A 104 2.13 9.30 15.36
N SER A 105 1.49 8.76 16.40
CA SER A 105 0.07 8.94 16.67
C SER A 105 -0.14 9.55 18.05
N GLU A 106 -0.88 10.65 18.11
CA GLU A 106 -1.39 11.23 19.36
C GLU A 106 -2.57 10.44 19.94
N ARG A 107 -3.24 9.63 19.11
CA ARG A 107 -4.33 8.76 19.55
C ARG A 107 -3.74 7.57 20.30
N THR A 108 -4.31 7.22 21.44
CA THR A 108 -3.92 6.06 22.25
C THR A 108 -4.54 4.76 21.76
N THR A 109 -5.71 4.84 21.10
CA THR A 109 -6.42 3.70 20.54
C THR A 109 -7.05 4.05 19.19
N LEU A 110 -7.20 3.05 18.32
CA LEU A 110 -7.94 3.11 17.06
C LEU A 110 -9.09 2.12 17.09
N ALA A 111 -10.27 2.56 16.63
CA ALA A 111 -11.47 1.73 16.58
C ALA A 111 -11.67 1.14 15.18
N TYR A 112 -11.82 -0.18 15.10
CA TYR A 112 -12.11 -0.92 13.88
C TYR A 112 -13.45 -1.65 14.02
N ALA A 113 -14.39 -1.40 13.10
CA ALA A 113 -15.76 -1.88 13.21
C ALA A 113 -16.02 -3.05 12.24
N LEU A 114 -16.02 -4.29 12.73
CA LEU A 114 -16.25 -5.50 11.93
C LEU A 114 -17.60 -6.14 12.30
N THR A 115 -18.55 -6.23 11.37
CA THR A 115 -19.65 -7.21 11.46
C THR A 115 -19.15 -8.62 11.17
N ASP A 116 -19.67 -9.61 11.90
CA ASP A 116 -19.35 -11.01 11.72
C ASP A 116 -19.98 -11.56 10.41
N ALA A 117 -19.27 -12.41 9.69
CA ALA A 117 -19.65 -12.88 8.35
C ALA A 117 -20.97 -13.69 8.33
N GLY A 118 -21.39 -14.21 9.49
CA GLY A 118 -22.63 -14.99 9.66
C GLY A 118 -23.87 -14.17 10.01
N ALA A 119 -23.74 -12.92 10.43
CA ALA A 119 -24.83 -12.15 11.03
C ALA A 119 -25.13 -10.89 10.20
N LYS A 120 -25.85 -11.06 9.08
CA LYS A 120 -26.25 -9.97 8.17
C LYS A 120 -27.13 -8.89 8.84
N SER A 121 -27.58 -9.11 10.07
CA SER A 121 -28.45 -8.21 10.85
C SER A 121 -27.83 -7.67 12.14
N ASP A 122 -26.63 -8.13 12.53
CA ASP A 122 -26.04 -7.69 13.80
C ASP A 122 -25.19 -6.43 13.62
N PRO A 123 -25.19 -5.52 14.62
CA PRO A 123 -24.35 -4.33 14.58
C PRO A 123 -22.86 -4.71 14.53
N PRO A 124 -22.00 -3.89 13.91
CA PRO A 124 -20.56 -4.15 13.88
C PRO A 124 -19.99 -4.20 15.30
N VAL A 125 -19.12 -5.17 15.54
CA VAL A 125 -18.32 -5.25 16.76
C VAL A 125 -17.17 -4.26 16.60
N VAL A 126 -17.04 -3.35 17.56
CA VAL A 126 -15.96 -2.36 17.59
C VAL A 126 -14.78 -2.92 18.36
N HIS A 127 -13.66 -3.09 17.68
CA HIS A 127 -12.38 -3.51 18.22
C HIS A 127 -11.48 -2.29 18.43
N ASN A 128 -11.11 -2.02 19.68
CA ASN A 128 -10.19 -0.93 20.02
C ASN A 128 -8.77 -1.48 20.11
N VAL A 129 -7.90 -1.04 19.20
CA VAL A 129 -6.49 -1.43 19.13
C VAL A 129 -5.63 -0.34 19.76
N PRO A 130 -4.80 -0.65 20.77
CA PRO A 130 -3.81 0.29 21.28
C PRO A 130 -2.81 0.67 20.21
N THR A 131 -2.57 1.97 20.02
CA THR A 131 -1.63 2.45 18.99
C THR A 131 -0.17 2.26 19.37
N ALA A 132 0.13 2.20 20.67
CA ALA A 132 1.49 2.29 21.19
C ALA A 132 2.25 3.53 20.65
N GLY A 133 1.53 4.61 20.35
CA GLY A 133 2.10 5.84 19.78
C GLY A 133 2.32 5.80 18.26
N LEU A 134 1.84 4.77 17.55
CA LEU A 134 2.00 4.62 16.11
C LEU A 134 0.68 4.41 15.37
N GLU A 135 0.61 4.96 14.16
CA GLU A 135 -0.44 4.68 13.19
C GLU A 135 0.17 4.04 11.93
N VAL A 136 -0.50 2.99 11.45
CA VAL A 136 -0.05 2.22 10.29
C VAL A 136 -0.76 2.68 9.03
N HIS A 137 0.01 2.95 7.99
CA HIS A 137 -0.51 3.30 6.67
C HIS A 137 0.04 2.35 5.60
N ILE A 138 -0.86 1.69 4.88
CA ILE A 138 -0.54 0.92 3.67
C ILE A 138 -0.53 1.88 2.46
N ILE A 139 0.45 1.73 1.57
CA ILE A 139 0.65 2.50 0.33
C ILE A 139 0.90 1.59 -0.87
N ASP A 140 0.98 2.18 -2.06
CA ASP A 140 1.30 1.53 -3.34
C ASP A 140 0.31 0.43 -3.75
N TYR A 141 -0.70 0.84 -4.51
CA TYR A 141 -1.78 -0.03 -4.94
C TYR A 141 -1.61 -0.53 -6.38
N THR A 142 -0.38 -0.52 -6.90
CA THR A 142 -0.09 -0.78 -8.32
C THR A 142 -0.65 -2.12 -8.81
N PHE A 143 -0.57 -3.17 -7.98
CA PHE A 143 -1.10 -4.50 -8.29
C PHE A 143 -2.37 -4.86 -7.53
N SER A 144 -2.95 -3.91 -6.80
CA SER A 144 -4.11 -4.20 -5.96
C SER A 144 -5.33 -4.58 -6.78
N ARG A 145 -6.20 -5.38 -6.16
CA ARG A 145 -7.51 -5.75 -6.70
C ARG A 145 -8.57 -5.36 -5.71
N LEU A 146 -9.65 -4.76 -6.19
CA LEU A 146 -10.81 -4.44 -5.36
C LEU A 146 -12.09 -4.40 -6.18
N ASN A 147 -13.18 -4.63 -5.50
CA ASN A 147 -14.52 -4.64 -6.04
C ASN A 147 -15.37 -3.63 -5.27
N VAL A 148 -15.76 -2.54 -5.91
CA VAL A 148 -16.57 -1.51 -5.27
C VAL A 148 -18.06 -1.90 -5.37
N PRO A 149 -18.74 -2.16 -4.24
CA PRO A 149 -20.16 -2.42 -4.25
C PRO A 149 -20.94 -1.16 -4.64
N GLY A 150 -21.97 -1.32 -5.47
CA GLY A 150 -22.79 -0.21 -5.96
C GLY A 150 -23.91 -0.67 -6.89
N GLN A 151 -24.59 0.25 -7.56
CA GLN A 151 -25.65 -0.08 -8.54
C GLN A 151 -25.10 -0.89 -9.74
N ARG A 152 -23.80 -0.74 -10.02
CA ARG A 152 -23.02 -1.62 -10.89
C ARG A 152 -21.75 -1.97 -10.14
N GLU A 153 -21.48 -3.26 -10.03
CA GLU A 153 -20.23 -3.81 -9.52
C GLU A 153 -19.07 -3.27 -10.37
N GLN A 154 -18.05 -2.70 -9.73
CA GLN A 154 -16.87 -2.17 -10.40
C GLN A 154 -15.63 -2.88 -9.88
N LEU A 155 -15.15 -3.83 -10.68
CA LEU A 155 -13.90 -4.54 -10.44
C LEU A 155 -12.73 -3.72 -10.97
N PHE A 156 -11.77 -3.44 -10.11
CA PHE A 156 -10.47 -2.88 -10.45
C PHE A 156 -9.41 -3.92 -10.15
N HIS A 157 -8.55 -4.23 -11.11
CA HIS A 157 -7.37 -5.05 -10.93
C HIS A 157 -6.32 -4.72 -12.00
N VAL A 158 -5.08 -5.09 -11.71
CA VAL A 158 -3.99 -5.13 -12.68
C VAL A 158 -3.48 -6.56 -12.74
N ASP A 159 -3.27 -7.06 -13.96
CA ASP A 159 -2.68 -8.37 -14.16
C ASP A 159 -1.16 -8.27 -13.96
N ILE A 160 -0.60 -9.12 -13.11
CA ILE A 160 0.85 -9.18 -12.90
C ILE A 160 1.43 -10.04 -14.02
N THR A 161 1.82 -9.38 -15.12
CA THR A 161 2.30 -10.05 -16.33
C THR A 161 3.82 -10.08 -16.48
N ASP A 162 4.55 -9.33 -15.66
CA ASP A 162 6.01 -9.24 -15.75
C ASP A 162 6.66 -10.57 -15.31
N PRO A 163 7.38 -11.28 -16.20
CA PRO A 163 8.07 -12.52 -15.84
C PRO A 163 9.13 -12.35 -14.75
N ASP A 164 9.75 -11.18 -14.64
CA ASP A 164 10.84 -10.94 -13.69
C ASP A 164 10.35 -11.02 -12.24
N MET A 165 9.08 -10.67 -12.01
CA MET A 165 8.40 -10.80 -10.71
C MET A 165 8.31 -12.25 -10.23
N PHE A 166 8.26 -13.21 -11.16
CA PHE A 166 8.14 -14.64 -10.85
C PHE A 166 9.47 -15.39 -10.88
N THR A 167 10.50 -14.82 -11.52
CA THR A 167 11.84 -15.43 -11.62
C THR A 167 12.83 -14.90 -10.58
N GLY A 168 12.52 -13.78 -9.93
CA GLY A 168 13.33 -13.19 -8.86
C GLY A 168 13.63 -14.18 -7.71
N GLN A 169 14.80 -14.02 -7.11
CA GLN A 169 15.33 -14.87 -6.03
C GLN A 169 16.04 -14.02 -4.98
N GLY A 170 16.29 -14.60 -3.81
CA GLY A 170 17.05 -13.97 -2.73
C GLY A 170 16.20 -13.22 -1.70
N ASP A 171 14.92 -13.01 -1.97
CA ASP A 171 13.94 -12.44 -1.03
C ASP A 171 12.63 -13.25 -1.04
N ARG A 172 11.98 -13.36 0.12
CA ARG A 172 10.68 -14.02 0.29
C ARG A 172 9.57 -13.34 -0.52
N GLN A 173 9.70 -12.05 -0.82
CA GLN A 173 8.75 -11.33 -1.68
C GLN A 173 8.52 -12.05 -3.01
N PHE A 174 9.56 -12.60 -3.63
CA PHE A 174 9.43 -13.33 -4.89
C PHE A 174 8.69 -14.67 -4.75
N ASP A 175 8.83 -15.34 -3.60
CA ASP A 175 8.05 -16.54 -3.30
C ASP A 175 6.56 -16.22 -3.17
N VAL A 176 6.22 -15.07 -2.58
CA VAL A 176 4.84 -14.60 -2.43
C VAL A 176 4.19 -14.37 -3.81
N TYR A 177 4.89 -13.76 -4.77
CA TYR A 177 4.38 -13.60 -6.14
C TYR A 177 4.05 -14.94 -6.81
N ARG A 178 4.96 -15.91 -6.71
CA ARG A 178 4.73 -17.26 -7.24
C ARG A 178 3.55 -17.95 -6.56
N GLN A 179 3.42 -17.80 -5.23
CA GLN A 179 2.32 -18.39 -4.47
C GLN A 179 0.98 -17.76 -4.85
N MET A 180 0.91 -16.44 -5.03
CA MET A 180 -0.31 -15.75 -5.47
C MET A 180 -0.72 -16.19 -6.88
N ALA A 181 0.23 -16.35 -7.81
CA ALA A 181 -0.05 -16.85 -9.15
C ALA A 181 -0.59 -18.29 -9.12
N ALA A 182 -0.03 -19.15 -8.25
CA ALA A 182 -0.50 -20.51 -8.07
C ALA A 182 -1.91 -20.56 -7.45
N ASP A 183 -2.16 -19.77 -6.40
CA ASP A 183 -3.45 -19.75 -5.69
C ASP A 183 -4.58 -19.15 -6.55
N SER A 184 -4.28 -18.16 -7.39
CA SER A 184 -5.25 -17.57 -8.34
C SER A 184 -5.40 -18.37 -9.64
N GLY A 185 -4.54 -19.36 -9.89
CA GLY A 185 -4.47 -20.05 -11.19
C GLY A 185 -4.18 -19.09 -12.36
N GLY A 186 -3.47 -17.98 -12.08
CA GLY A 186 -3.19 -16.90 -13.03
C GLY A 186 -4.38 -15.99 -13.36
N LYS A 187 -5.53 -16.14 -12.67
CA LYS A 187 -6.71 -15.29 -12.85
C LYS A 187 -6.74 -14.16 -11.83
N TRP A 188 -6.02 -13.07 -12.13
CA TRP A 188 -5.90 -11.92 -11.25
C TRP A 188 -7.23 -11.15 -11.03
N SER A 189 -8.28 -11.39 -11.82
CA SER A 189 -9.61 -10.83 -11.56
C SER A 189 -10.31 -11.46 -10.34
N ASP A 190 -10.00 -12.71 -10.03
CA ASP A 190 -10.69 -13.50 -9.01
C ASP A 190 -10.31 -13.00 -7.61
N PHE A 191 -11.23 -13.12 -6.66
CA PHE A 191 -10.97 -12.74 -5.27
C PHE A 191 -10.29 -13.89 -4.51
N CYS A 192 -9.05 -13.68 -4.10
CA CYS A 192 -8.25 -14.62 -3.32
C CYS A 192 -7.65 -13.92 -2.08
N PRO A 193 -8.42 -13.76 -0.97
CA PRO A 193 -7.95 -13.02 0.21
C PRO A 193 -6.69 -13.61 0.86
N LYS A 194 -6.35 -14.88 0.57
CA LYS A 194 -5.10 -15.50 1.00
C LYS A 194 -3.86 -14.72 0.53
N SER A 195 -3.95 -13.91 -0.53
CA SER A 195 -2.86 -13.04 -0.98
C SER A 195 -2.50 -11.91 0.00
N ASN A 196 -3.36 -11.61 0.98
CA ASN A 196 -3.10 -10.58 1.99
C ASN A 196 -2.34 -11.11 3.22
N ILE A 197 -2.08 -12.42 3.30
CA ILE A 197 -1.51 -13.11 4.48
C ILE A 197 -0.18 -13.78 4.15
#